data_AF-A0A109D4F4-F1
#
_entry.id   AF-A0A109D4F4-F1
#
_cell.length_a   1.000
_cell.length_b   1.000
_cell.length_c   1.000
_cell.angle_alpha   90.00
_cell.angle_beta   90.00
_cell.angle_gamma   90.00
#
_symmetry.space_group_name_H-M   'P 1'
#
loop_
_entity.id
_entity.type
_entity.pdbx_description
1 polymer ?
#
loop_
_entity_poly.entity_id
_entity_poly.type
_entity_poly.pdbx_seq_one_letter_code
_entity_poly.pdbx_strand_id
1 'polypeptide(L)'
;MAKALKIIENLYVNMDTVVEFLVDDNSLRLTTNAHPELAFYQIALEGSDAYGEIFVSVNELHRIKRELGSFMGVELHTEKDDEDSSSESTETEVAE
;
A
#
# COMPACT_ATOMS: atom_id res chain seq x y z
N MET A 1 9.15 -2.16 22.38
CA MET A 1 7.85 -1.45 22.47
C MET A 1 7.04 -1.90 21.29
N ALA A 2 5.78 -2.29 21.49
CA ALA A 2 4.93 -2.68 20.38
C ALA A 2 4.63 -1.47 19.49
N LYS A 3 4.71 -1.61 18.17
CA LYS A 3 4.42 -0.52 17.23
C LYS A 3 2.95 -0.60 16.81
N ALA A 4 2.23 0.51 16.91
CA ALA A 4 0.83 0.58 16.50
C ALA A 4 0.69 1.31 15.16
N LEU A 5 0.06 0.65 14.18
CA LEU A 5 -0.29 1.22 12.89
C LEU A 5 -1.68 1.82 12.95
N LYS A 6 -1.81 3.12 12.70
CA LYS A 6 -3.11 3.79 12.62
C LYS A 6 -3.75 3.53 11.26
N ILE A 7 -4.93 2.92 11.26
CA ILE A 7 -5.72 2.69 10.04
C ILE A 7 -6.68 3.86 9.82
N ILE A 8 -7.59 4.09 10.76
CA ILE A 8 -8.53 5.22 10.78
C ILE A 8 -8.60 5.82 12.18
N GLU A 9 -9.41 6.86 12.36
CA GLU A 9 -9.69 7.39 13.69
C GLU A 9 -10.28 6.27 14.57
N ASN A 10 -9.66 6.04 15.73
CA ASN A 10 -10.02 4.99 16.70
C ASN A 10 -9.78 3.53 16.27
N LEU A 11 -9.11 3.28 15.14
CA LEU A 11 -8.68 1.93 14.76
C LEU A 11 -7.16 1.86 14.59
N TYR A 12 -6.54 1.08 15.48
CA TYR A 12 -5.10 0.85 15.49
C TYR A 12 -4.83 -0.65 15.45
N VAL A 13 -3.87 -1.05 14.62
CA VAL A 13 -3.41 -2.44 14.51
C VAL A 13 -2.05 -2.55 15.18
N ASN A 14 -1.88 -3.56 16.03
CA ASN A 14 -0.58 -3.87 16.59
C ASN A 14 0.30 -4.54 15.51
N MET A 15 1.34 -3.84 15.04
CA MET A 15 2.20 -4.28 13.95
C MET A 15 2.97 -5.56 14.29
N ASP A 16 3.30 -5.78 15.56
CA ASP A 16 3.94 -7.01 16.03
C ASP A 16 3.05 -8.26 15.87
N THR A 17 1.75 -8.07 15.62
CA THR A 17 0.79 -9.17 15.42
C THR A 17 0.43 -9.39 13.96
N VAL A 18 0.93 -8.55 13.04
CA VAL A 18 0.72 -8.71 11.60
C VAL A 18 1.59 -9.87 11.11
N VAL A 19 0.96 -10.84 10.47
CA VAL A 19 1.63 -12.06 9.97
C VAL A 19 1.89 -11.95 8.48
N GLU A 20 0.93 -11.40 7.75
CA GLU A 20 0.95 -11.29 6.30
C GLU A 20 0.20 -10.02 5.92
N PHE A 21 0.60 -9.43 4.80
CA PHE A 21 -0.15 -8.36 4.17
C PHE A 21 -0.05 -8.49 2.64
N LEU A 22 -1.08 -8.05 1.96
CA LEU A 22 -1.14 -8.03 0.50
C LEU A 22 -1.48 -6.61 0.05
N VAL A 23 -0.66 -6.09 -0.87
CA VAL A 23 -0.75 -4.72 -1.37
C VAL A 23 -1.24 -4.78 -2.81
N ASP A 24 -2.35 -4.10 -3.09
CA ASP A 24 -2.85 -3.83 -4.44
C ASP A 24 -2.86 -2.31 -4.66
N ASP A 25 -3.09 -1.82 -5.88
CA ASP A 25 -3.15 -0.38 -6.17
C ASP A 25 -4.16 0.35 -5.26
N ASN A 26 -5.38 -0.17 -5.23
CA ASN A 26 -6.53 0.44 -4.57
C ASN A 26 -6.86 -0.20 -3.21
N SER A 27 -6.06 -1.16 -2.75
CA SER A 27 -6.38 -1.89 -1.53
C SER A 27 -5.16 -2.36 -0.75
N LEU A 28 -5.38 -2.71 0.52
CA LEU A 28 -4.43 -3.32 1.42
C LEU A 28 -5.17 -4.36 2.27
N ARG A 29 -4.73 -5.61 2.21
CA ARG A 29 -5.18 -6.66 3.11
C ARG A 29 -4.15 -6.86 4.22
N LEU A 30 -4.61 -6.89 5.47
CA LEU A 30 -3.77 -7.14 6.65
C LEU A 30 -4.26 -8.39 7.38
N THR A 31 -3.42 -9.41 7.51
CA THR A 31 -3.69 -10.62 8.28
C THR A 31 -2.99 -10.51 9.63
N THR A 32 -3.72 -10.67 10.74
CA THR A 32 -3.16 -10.53 12.10
C THR A 32 -3.49 -11.72 12.98
N ASN A 33 -2.57 -12.09 13.88
CA ASN A 33 -2.81 -13.11 14.92
C ASN A 33 -3.56 -12.58 16.14
N ALA A 34 -3.74 -11.26 16.26
CA ALA A 34 -4.45 -10.65 17.39
C ALA A 34 -5.94 -10.97 17.39
N HIS A 35 -6.52 -11.10 16.18
CA HIS A 35 -7.95 -11.33 15.98
C HIS A 35 -8.17 -12.50 15.01
N PRO A 36 -7.99 -13.74 15.48
CA PRO A 36 -8.19 -14.92 14.62
C PRO A 36 -9.63 -15.03 14.10
N GLU A 37 -10.62 -14.43 14.78
CA GLU A 37 -12.01 -14.40 14.31
C GLU A 37 -12.24 -13.52 13.07
N LEU A 38 -11.41 -12.50 12.85
CA LEU A 38 -11.60 -11.53 11.76
C LEU A 38 -10.96 -12.00 10.44
N ALA A 39 -10.14 -13.05 10.46
CA ALA A 39 -9.32 -13.57 9.35
C ALA A 39 -8.33 -12.53 8.75
N PHE A 40 -8.80 -11.36 8.31
CA PHE A 40 -8.01 -10.25 7.80
C PHE A 40 -8.78 -8.92 7.91
N TYR A 41 -8.07 -7.80 7.88
CA TYR A 41 -8.64 -6.48 7.65
C TYR A 41 -8.50 -6.12 6.18
N GLN A 42 -9.60 -5.82 5.50
CA GLN A 42 -9.58 -5.32 4.13
C GLN A 42 -9.77 -3.79 4.09
N ILE A 43 -8.70 -3.08 3.73
CA ILE A 43 -8.67 -1.62 3.62
C ILE A 43 -8.67 -1.25 2.14
N ALA A 44 -9.63 -0.43 1.70
CA ALA A 44 -9.78 -0.02 0.31
C ALA A 44 -9.74 1.50 0.15
N LEU A 45 -9.40 1.95 -1.04
CA LEU A 45 -9.46 3.35 -1.44
C LEU A 45 -10.92 3.81 -1.56
N GLU A 46 -11.26 4.93 -0.91
CA GLU A 46 -12.55 5.59 -1.08
C GLU A 46 -12.84 5.91 -2.56
N GLY A 47 -14.00 5.49 -3.04
CA GLY A 47 -14.42 5.70 -4.43
C GLY A 47 -13.87 4.68 -5.43
N SER A 48 -13.11 3.67 -4.98
CA SER A 48 -12.71 2.54 -5.82
C SER A 48 -13.77 1.44 -5.87
N ASP A 49 -13.66 0.55 -6.86
CA ASP A 49 -14.43 -0.69 -7.01
C ASP A 49 -13.82 -1.86 -6.22
N ALA A 50 -12.74 -1.63 -5.47
CA ALA A 50 -12.09 -2.64 -4.67
C ALA A 50 -12.99 -3.09 -3.50
N TYR A 51 -12.95 -4.38 -3.20
CA TYR A 51 -13.58 -4.91 -1.99
C TYR A 51 -12.87 -4.35 -0.74
N GLY A 52 -13.65 -3.76 0.17
CA GLY A 52 -13.14 -3.11 1.38
C GLY A 52 -14.17 -3.12 2.51
N GLU A 53 -13.69 -3.37 3.73
CA GLU A 53 -14.46 -3.19 4.96
C GLU A 53 -14.20 -1.79 5.54
N ILE A 54 -13.01 -1.27 5.31
CA ILE A 54 -12.55 0.04 5.76
C ILE A 54 -12.18 0.85 4.53
N PHE A 55 -12.82 1.99 4.34
CA PHE A 55 -12.50 2.90 3.23
C PHE A 55 -11.69 4.09 3.73
N VAL A 56 -10.61 4.39 3.02
CA VAL A 56 -9.69 5.47 3.37
C VAL A 56 -9.34 6.31 2.15
N SER A 57 -8.98 7.57 2.37
CA SER A 57 -8.45 8.42 1.29
C SER A 57 -7.13 7.89 0.74
N VAL A 58 -6.77 8.30 -0.49
CA VAL A 58 -5.51 7.92 -1.15
C VAL A 58 -4.27 8.20 -0.29
N ASN A 59 -4.24 9.35 0.38
CA ASN A 59 -3.12 9.75 1.23
C ASN A 59 -2.99 8.84 2.44
N GLU A 60 -4.11 8.46 3.05
CA GLU A 60 -4.14 7.53 4.18
C GLU A 60 -3.71 6.14 3.74
N LEU A 61 -4.20 5.64 2.61
CA LEU A 61 -3.81 4.33 2.07
C LEU A 61 -2.29 4.26 1.81
N HIS A 62 -1.73 5.28 1.16
CA HIS A 62 -0.29 5.38 0.90
C HIS A 62 0.53 5.50 2.19
N ARG A 63 0.03 6.24 3.20
CA ARG A 63 0.67 6.31 4.51
C ARG A 63 0.73 4.92 5.16
N ILE A 64 -0.40 4.22 5.21
CA ILE A 64 -0.52 2.91 5.86
C ILE A 64 0.41 1.90 5.17
N LYS A 65 0.39 1.82 3.84
CA LYS A 65 1.29 0.96 3.05
C LYS A 65 2.75 1.25 3.39
N ARG A 66 3.17 2.51 3.33
CA ARG A 66 4.57 2.91 3.59
C ARG A 66 5.03 2.59 5.01
N GLU A 67 4.19 2.87 6.01
CA GLU A 67 4.53 2.60 7.41
C GLU A 67 4.66 1.11 7.68
N LEU A 68 3.77 0.31 7.09
CA LEU A 68 3.81 -1.15 7.16
C LEU A 68 5.06 -1.72 6.46
N GLY A 69 5.33 -1.30 5.23
CA GLY A 69 6.52 -1.74 4.48
C GLY A 69 7.81 -1.40 5.21
N SER A 70 7.92 -0.17 5.73
CA SER A 70 9.08 0.27 6.51
C SER A 70 9.28 -0.56 7.78
N PHE A 71 8.21 -0.96 8.47
CA PHE A 71 8.31 -1.81 9.66
C PHE A 71 8.73 -3.24 9.31
N MET A 72 8.21 -3.78 8.22
CA MET A 72 8.51 -5.14 7.75
C MET A 72 9.85 -5.24 7.01
N GLY A 73 10.52 -4.11 6.76
CA GLY A 73 11.79 -4.05 6.04
C GLY A 73 11.66 -4.33 4.55
N VAL A 74 10.48 -4.06 3.96
CA VAL A 74 10.25 -4.18 2.52
C VAL A 74 10.00 -2.81 1.89
N GLU A 75 10.61 -2.57 0.73
CA GLU A 75 10.30 -1.41 -0.09
C GLU A 75 9.04 -1.70 -0.90
N LEU A 76 7.92 -1.14 -0.45
CA LEU A 76 6.69 -1.14 -1.22
C LEU A 76 6.77 0.02 -2.21
N HIS A 77 7.08 -0.30 -3.47
CA HIS A 77 6.95 0.65 -4.56
C HIS A 77 5.47 0.98 -4.73
N THR A 78 5.03 2.08 -4.12
CA THR A 78 3.77 2.70 -4.51
C THR A 78 4.05 3.40 -5.83
N GLU A 79 3.66 2.79 -6.94
CA GLU A 79 3.78 3.38 -8.27
C GLU A 79 3.15 4.77 -8.26
N LYS A 80 3.99 5.80 -8.38
CA LYS A 80 3.61 7.12 -8.87
C LYS A 80 4.86 7.83 -9.35
N ASP A 81 4.98 7.91 -10.67
CA ASP A 81 5.29 9.10 -11.48
C ASP A 81 5.77 8.63 -12.87
N ASP A 82 4.89 7.99 -13.65
CA ASP A 82 5.04 7.92 -15.12
C ASP A 82 4.28 9.10 -15.73
N GLU A 83 4.76 10.31 -15.49
CA GLU A 83 4.48 11.45 -16.36
C GLU A 83 5.77 12.28 -16.52
N ASP A 84 6.12 12.51 -17.78
CA ASP A 84 7.23 13.33 -18.31
C ASP A 84 8.66 12.76 -18.33
N SER A 85 8.91 11.90 -19.33
CA SER A 85 10.04 12.15 -20.23
C SER A 85 9.56 12.15 -21.67
N SER A 86 9.20 13.36 -22.09
CA SER A 86 8.93 13.79 -23.45
C SER A 86 9.94 13.25 -24.47
N SER A 87 9.40 12.91 -25.64
CA SER A 87 10.08 12.41 -26.83
C SER A 87 11.04 13.43 -27.46
N GLU A 88 12.27 13.03 -27.81
CA GLU A 88 13.15 13.65 -28.84
C GLU A 88 14.44 12.78 -28.99
N SER A 89 15.05 12.41 -30.12
CA SER A 89 14.77 12.38 -31.56
C SER A 89 15.82 11.47 -32.25
N THR A 90 15.39 10.85 -33.34
CA THR A 90 16.10 10.54 -34.60
C THR A 90 17.34 9.64 -34.67
N GLU A 91 17.16 8.62 -35.50
CA GLU A 91 18.11 7.83 -36.29
C GLU A 91 19.33 8.63 -36.80
N THR A 92 20.53 8.06 -36.66
CA THR A 92 21.67 8.38 -37.52
C THR A 92 22.25 7.11 -38.14
N GLU A 93 22.07 7.04 -39.45
CA GLU A 93 22.74 6.23 -40.45
C GLU A 93 24.26 6.16 -40.21
N VAL A 94 24.84 4.95 -40.22
CA VAL A 94 26.28 4.77 -40.40
C VAL A 94 26.48 3.82 -41.57
N ALA A 95 26.89 4.40 -42.69
CA ALA A 95 27.47 3.70 -43.81
C ALA A 95 28.94 3.38 -43.53
N GLU A 96 29.36 2.16 -43.82
CA GLU A 96 30.67 1.84 -44.44
C GLU A 96 30.57 0.53 -45.22
#